data_AF-A0A9D9FXB3-F1
#
_entry.id   AF-A0A9D9FXB3-F1
#
_cell.length_a   1.000
_cell.length_b   1.000
_cell.length_c   1.000
_cell.angle_alpha   90.00
_cell.angle_beta   90.00
_cell.angle_gamma   90.00
#
_symmetry.space_group_name_H-M   'P 1'
#
loop_
_entity.id
_entity.type
_entity.pdbx_description
1 polymer ?
#
loop_
_entity_poly.entity_id
_entity_poly.type
_entity_poly.pdbx_seq_one_letter_code
_entity_poly.pdbx_strand_id
1 'polypeptide(L)'
;NCERRVQYLKTVTDLLISDLEEMATAWAPGGAAREELAGKGEAGGLATILTGMGSLSYGELAGERIKLGLMLHDPEEEHDCFSDNTHMSHYNDVVGIRNVYFGEYKSPLGNNVSGASLADMVAAKDPALAEEMKTKLDATLAAFEAMKARAEGGEAYDQMIGEGNEEGNAVIQAAVDALVDQTKSIERVVKVLELDEIAFEGSDSLDDPGAVFE
;
A
#
# COMPACT_ATOMS: atom_id res chain seq x y z
N ASN A 1 36.97 9.75 3.53
CA ASN A 1 36.29 8.77 2.64
C ASN A 1 35.28 9.41 1.69
N CYS A 2 35.49 10.64 1.19
CA CYS A 2 34.51 11.29 0.30
C CYS A 2 34.40 10.56 -1.06
N GLU A 3 35.52 10.17 -1.66
CA GLU A 3 35.55 9.44 -2.93
C GLU A 3 34.75 8.13 -2.86
N ARG A 4 34.93 7.35 -1.78
CA ARG A 4 34.19 6.10 -1.57
C ARG A 4 32.68 6.33 -1.44
N ARG A 5 32.24 7.39 -0.75
CA ARG A 5 30.81 7.73 -0.64
C ARG A 5 30.22 8.13 -1.99
N VAL A 6 30.96 8.92 -2.78
CA VAL A 6 30.56 9.28 -4.15
C VAL A 6 30.44 8.05 -5.04
N GLN A 7 31.42 7.14 -4.98
CA GLN A 7 31.39 5.90 -5.73
C GLN A 7 30.19 5.04 -5.34
N TYR A 8 29.94 4.89 -4.04
CA TYR A 8 28.79 4.14 -3.54
C TYR A 8 27.47 4.71 -4.08
N LEU A 9 27.24 6.02 -3.95
CA LEU A 9 26.03 6.67 -4.45
C LEU A 9 25.81 6.44 -5.94
N LYS A 10 26.87 6.54 -6.76
CA LYS A 10 26.77 6.24 -8.20
C LYS A 10 26.36 4.79 -8.44
N THR A 11 27.04 3.85 -7.80
CA THR A 11 26.78 2.42 -8.00
C THR A 11 25.37 2.02 -7.56
N VAL A 12 24.86 2.53 -6.44
CA VAL A 12 23.48 2.23 -6.01
C VAL A 12 22.43 2.89 -6.91
N THR A 13 22.70 4.08 -7.45
CA THR A 13 21.82 4.72 -8.44
C THR A 13 21.82 3.97 -9.77
N ASP A 14 22.98 3.52 -10.25
CA ASP A 14 23.07 2.70 -11.46
C ASP A 14 22.27 1.39 -11.30
N LEU A 15 22.36 0.75 -10.13
CA LEU A 15 21.56 -0.44 -9.81
C LEU A 15 20.06 -0.13 -9.78
N LEU A 16 19.65 0.94 -9.11
CA LEU A 16 18.24 1.36 -9.07
C LEU A 16 17.66 1.58 -10.47
N ILE A 17 18.41 2.24 -11.37
CA ILE A 17 17.99 2.44 -12.76
C ILE A 17 17.84 1.09 -13.47
N SER A 18 18.81 0.18 -13.31
CA SER A 18 18.75 -1.16 -13.89
C SER A 18 17.51 -1.94 -13.42
N ASP A 19 17.21 -1.92 -12.13
CA ASP A 19 16.06 -2.63 -11.56
C ASP A 19 14.73 -2.04 -12.05
N LEU A 20 14.65 -0.71 -12.19
CA LEU A 20 13.48 -0.03 -12.76
C LEU A 20 13.30 -0.31 -14.25
N GLU A 21 14.39 -0.40 -15.02
CA GLU A 21 14.37 -0.78 -16.43
C GLU A 21 13.92 -2.24 -16.62
N GLU A 22 14.35 -3.14 -15.73
CA GLU A 22 13.89 -4.53 -15.70
C GLU A 22 12.38 -4.59 -15.43
N MET A 23 11.89 -3.89 -14.41
CA MET A 23 10.46 -3.86 -14.07
C MET A 23 9.62 -3.29 -15.21
N ALA A 24 10.05 -2.19 -15.83
CA ALA A 24 9.38 -1.60 -16.99
C ALA A 24 9.32 -2.58 -18.17
N THR A 25 10.41 -3.31 -18.42
CA THR A 25 10.50 -4.32 -19.48
C THR A 25 9.59 -5.52 -19.20
N ALA A 26 9.53 -6.00 -17.96
CA ALA A 26 8.70 -7.12 -17.56
C ALA A 26 7.20 -6.87 -17.78
N TRP A 27 6.75 -5.61 -17.62
CA TRP A 27 5.35 -5.20 -17.78
C TRP A 27 4.99 -4.62 -19.15
N ALA A 28 5.98 -4.39 -20.02
CA ALA A 28 5.75 -3.92 -21.39
C ALA A 28 4.85 -4.88 -22.20
N PRO A 29 4.27 -4.45 -23.33
CA PRO A 29 3.58 -5.37 -24.24
C PRO A 29 4.49 -6.54 -24.66
N GLY A 30 4.09 -7.78 -24.36
CA GLY A 30 4.91 -8.98 -24.57
C GLY A 30 5.98 -9.25 -23.50
N GLY A 31 6.00 -8.48 -22.41
CA GLY A 31 6.89 -8.69 -21.28
C GLY A 31 6.44 -9.87 -20.41
N ALA A 32 7.42 -10.52 -19.75
CA ALA A 32 7.22 -11.77 -19.03
C ALA A 32 6.17 -11.69 -17.91
N ALA A 33 6.14 -10.61 -17.12
CA ALA A 33 5.15 -10.46 -16.04
C ALA A 33 3.73 -10.30 -16.61
N ARG A 34 3.59 -9.57 -17.73
CA ARG A 34 2.30 -9.38 -18.41
C ARG A 34 1.80 -10.69 -19.05
N GLU A 35 2.70 -11.46 -19.66
CA GLU A 35 2.37 -12.77 -20.22
C GLU A 35 2.01 -13.79 -19.12
N GLU A 36 2.75 -13.80 -18.00
CA GLU A 36 2.43 -14.65 -16.85
C GLU A 36 1.03 -14.33 -16.31
N LEU A 37 0.74 -13.04 -16.05
CA LEU A 37 -0.56 -12.62 -15.54
C LEU A 37 -1.69 -13.00 -16.52
N ALA A 38 -1.51 -12.75 -17.82
CA ALA A 38 -2.49 -13.14 -18.83
C ALA A 38 -2.67 -14.68 -18.90
N GLY A 39 -1.60 -15.43 -18.70
CA GLY A 39 -1.61 -16.90 -18.67
C GLY A 39 -2.40 -17.50 -17.50
N LYS A 40 -2.64 -16.73 -16.43
CA LYS A 40 -3.49 -17.14 -15.29
C LYS A 40 -5.00 -17.11 -15.61
N GLY A 41 -5.38 -16.59 -16.79
CA GLY A 41 -6.78 -16.41 -17.17
C GLY A 41 -7.49 -15.33 -16.34
N GLU A 42 -8.78 -15.15 -16.57
CA GLU A 42 -9.56 -14.08 -15.93
C GLU A 42 -9.60 -14.22 -14.39
N ALA A 43 -10.00 -15.39 -13.90
CA ALA A 43 -10.10 -15.64 -12.45
C ALA A 43 -8.73 -15.52 -11.75
N GLY A 44 -7.67 -16.08 -12.33
CA GLY A 44 -6.32 -15.98 -11.76
C GLY A 44 -5.73 -14.57 -11.84
N GLY A 45 -6.07 -13.80 -12.87
CA GLY A 45 -5.72 -12.39 -12.97
C GLY A 45 -6.39 -11.54 -11.89
N LEU A 46 -7.70 -11.71 -11.71
CA LEU A 46 -8.46 -11.04 -10.65
C LEU A 46 -7.95 -11.42 -9.26
N ALA A 47 -7.67 -12.71 -9.05
CA ALA A 47 -7.09 -13.18 -7.79
C ALA A 47 -5.73 -12.54 -7.53
N THR A 48 -4.86 -12.43 -8.54
CA THR A 48 -3.56 -11.76 -8.40
C THR A 48 -3.71 -10.29 -8.00
N ILE A 49 -4.64 -9.55 -8.61
CA ILE A 49 -4.91 -8.15 -8.29
C ILE A 49 -5.39 -8.01 -6.84
N LEU A 50 -6.37 -8.81 -6.43
CA LEU A 50 -6.93 -8.74 -5.08
C LEU A 50 -5.95 -9.21 -4.01
N THR A 51 -5.09 -10.19 -4.33
CA THR A 51 -3.98 -10.61 -3.46
C THR A 51 -3.03 -9.45 -3.21
N GLY A 52 -2.60 -8.73 -4.26
CA GLY A 52 -1.70 -7.59 -4.13
C GLY A 52 -2.34 -6.44 -3.34
N MET A 53 -3.61 -6.13 -3.62
CA MET A 53 -4.33 -5.09 -2.87
C MET A 53 -4.50 -5.45 -1.38
N GLY A 54 -4.91 -6.67 -1.08
CA GLY A 54 -5.13 -7.14 0.29
C GLY A 54 -3.83 -7.24 1.08
N SER A 55 -2.79 -7.83 0.50
CA SER A 55 -1.48 -7.99 1.15
C SER A 55 -0.79 -6.65 1.39
N LEU A 56 -0.81 -5.74 0.40
CA LEU A 56 -0.29 -4.39 0.60
C LEU A 56 -1.08 -3.65 1.68
N SER A 57 -2.41 -3.81 1.73
CA SER A 57 -3.22 -3.13 2.75
C SER A 57 -2.95 -3.64 4.16
N TYR A 58 -2.90 -4.95 4.35
CA TYR A 58 -2.90 -5.58 5.67
C TYR A 58 -1.50 -5.83 6.22
N GLY A 59 -0.87 -6.96 5.88
CA GLY A 59 0.41 -7.36 6.45
C GLY A 59 1.49 -6.33 6.22
N GLU A 60 1.64 -5.87 4.98
CA GLU A 60 2.71 -4.95 4.60
C GLU A 60 2.53 -3.53 5.17
N LEU A 61 1.47 -2.82 4.75
CA LEU A 61 1.35 -1.40 5.10
C LEU A 61 0.78 -1.21 6.50
N ALA A 62 -0.33 -1.86 6.85
CA ALA A 62 -0.91 -1.69 8.18
C ALA A 62 -0.02 -2.31 9.26
N GLY A 63 0.50 -3.51 9.02
CA GLY A 63 1.30 -4.25 9.97
C GLY A 63 2.76 -3.78 10.03
N GLU A 64 3.57 -4.32 9.13
CA GLU A 64 5.04 -4.19 9.14
C GLU A 64 5.50 -2.73 9.07
N ARG A 65 4.92 -1.91 8.18
CA ARG A 65 5.43 -0.55 7.95
C ARG A 65 4.88 0.52 8.89
N ILE A 66 3.74 0.28 9.54
CA ILE A 66 3.05 1.30 10.35
C ILE A 66 2.87 0.83 11.79
N LYS A 67 2.17 -0.29 12.01
CA LYS A 67 1.79 -0.72 13.35
C LYS A 67 2.99 -1.14 14.20
N LEU A 68 4.01 -1.75 13.60
CA LEU A 68 5.24 -2.15 14.29
C LEU A 68 5.94 -0.94 14.95
N GLY A 69 6.30 0.07 14.17
CA GLY A 69 6.94 1.29 14.69
C GLY A 69 6.08 2.05 15.69
N LEU A 70 4.75 2.04 15.52
CA LEU A 70 3.81 2.61 16.49
C LEU A 70 3.81 1.86 17.83
N MET A 71 3.89 0.53 17.81
CA MET A 71 3.90 -0.29 19.02
C MET A 71 5.20 -0.17 19.80
N LEU A 72 6.32 -0.08 19.09
CA LEU A 72 7.65 0.04 19.67
C LEU A 72 8.00 1.48 20.05
N HIS A 73 7.27 2.46 19.52
CA HIS A 73 7.62 3.88 19.58
C HIS A 73 9.06 4.13 19.09
N ASP A 74 9.51 3.34 18.11
CA ASP A 74 10.89 3.33 17.61
C ASP A 74 10.98 4.06 16.26
N PRO A 75 11.68 5.21 16.19
CA PRO A 75 11.96 5.90 14.93
C PRO A 75 12.79 5.09 13.94
N GLU A 76 13.55 4.07 14.37
CA GLU A 76 14.32 3.22 13.45
C GLU A 76 13.42 2.24 12.67
N GLU A 77 12.18 2.02 13.12
CA GLU A 77 11.15 1.25 12.41
C GLU A 77 10.37 2.13 11.40
N GLU A 78 10.70 3.42 11.27
CA GLU A 78 10.14 4.29 10.24
C GLU A 78 10.80 4.02 8.87
N HIS A 79 9.98 3.81 7.83
CA HIS A 79 10.44 3.41 6.49
C HIS A 79 11.42 4.39 5.81
N ASP A 80 11.12 5.70 5.83
CA ASP A 80 11.90 6.74 5.16
C ASP A 80 12.57 7.72 6.15
N CYS A 81 12.95 7.25 7.33
CA CYS A 81 13.42 8.03 8.49
C CYS A 81 14.56 9.02 8.18
N PHE A 82 15.42 8.75 7.19
CA PHE A 82 16.51 9.68 6.82
C PHE A 82 16.06 10.87 5.96
N SER A 83 14.87 10.81 5.38
CA SER A 83 14.35 11.81 4.43
C SER A 83 13.07 12.49 4.89
N ASP A 84 12.54 12.11 6.06
CA ASP A 84 11.26 12.57 6.61
C ASP A 84 10.08 12.40 5.64
N ASN A 85 10.11 11.37 4.78
CA ASN A 85 9.16 11.22 3.67
C ASN A 85 8.14 10.09 3.84
N THR A 86 8.14 9.40 4.98
CA THR A 86 7.32 8.19 5.22
C THR A 86 5.83 8.42 4.98
N HIS A 87 5.31 9.56 5.46
CA HIS A 87 3.92 9.97 5.25
C HIS A 87 3.52 10.03 3.76
N MET A 88 4.44 10.44 2.87
CA MET A 88 4.19 10.50 1.43
C MET A 88 4.29 9.11 0.78
N SER A 89 5.23 8.27 1.20
CA SER A 89 5.35 6.89 0.70
C SER A 89 4.08 6.11 1.03
N HIS A 90 3.63 6.13 2.29
CA HIS A 90 2.41 5.45 2.68
C HIS A 90 1.14 6.04 2.02
N TYR A 91 1.05 7.36 1.89
CA TYR A 91 -0.04 8.00 1.15
C TYR A 91 -0.11 7.50 -0.30
N ASN A 92 1.04 7.40 -0.97
CA ASN A 92 1.09 6.95 -2.36
C ASN A 92 0.80 5.45 -2.51
N ASP A 93 1.12 4.62 -1.52
CA ASP A 93 0.70 3.21 -1.50
C ASP A 93 -0.84 3.09 -1.50
N VAL A 94 -1.52 3.90 -0.67
CA VAL A 94 -3.00 3.95 -0.62
C VAL A 94 -3.60 4.49 -1.92
N VAL A 95 -2.99 5.50 -2.52
CA VAL A 95 -3.38 5.99 -3.85
C VAL A 95 -3.22 4.88 -4.90
N GLY A 96 -2.15 4.09 -4.83
CA GLY A 96 -1.91 2.92 -5.68
C GLY A 96 -3.04 1.89 -5.58
N ILE A 97 -3.41 1.50 -4.36
CA ILE A 97 -4.53 0.57 -4.11
C ILE A 97 -5.83 1.09 -4.74
N ARG A 98 -6.14 2.38 -4.55
CA ARG A 98 -7.33 3.01 -5.16
C ARG A 98 -7.29 3.00 -6.67
N ASN A 99 -6.16 3.37 -7.26
CA ASN A 99 -5.99 3.42 -8.72
C ASN A 99 -6.26 2.05 -9.35
N VAL A 100 -5.77 0.98 -8.72
CA VAL A 100 -6.01 -0.40 -9.16
C VAL A 100 -7.49 -0.79 -9.04
N TYR A 101 -8.15 -0.45 -7.92
CA TYR A 101 -9.58 -0.78 -7.73
C TYR A 101 -10.50 -0.10 -8.73
N PHE A 102 -10.27 1.20 -8.98
CA PHE A 102 -11.08 2.01 -9.89
C PHE A 102 -10.61 1.93 -11.35
N GLY A 103 -9.47 1.28 -11.63
CA GLY A 103 -8.95 1.16 -12.98
C GLY A 103 -8.53 2.51 -13.59
N GLU A 104 -8.09 3.45 -12.76
CA GLU A 104 -7.74 4.82 -13.16
C GLU A 104 -6.36 5.21 -12.63
N TYR A 105 -5.55 5.87 -13.47
CA TYR A 105 -4.29 6.47 -13.05
C TYR A 105 -4.09 7.81 -13.75
N LYS A 106 -3.86 8.86 -12.97
CA LYS A 106 -3.51 10.19 -13.49
C LYS A 106 -2.01 10.35 -13.45
N SER A 107 -1.37 10.31 -14.61
CA SER A 107 0.06 10.46 -14.71
C SER A 107 0.45 11.95 -14.60
N PRO A 108 1.49 12.29 -13.83
CA PRO A 108 2.05 13.65 -13.87
C PRO A 108 2.66 14.00 -15.25
N LEU A 109 2.87 13.00 -16.11
CA LEU A 109 3.43 13.16 -17.46
C LEU A 109 2.34 13.23 -18.56
N GLY A 110 1.05 13.16 -18.19
CA GLY A 110 -0.10 13.36 -19.09
C GLY A 110 -0.63 12.09 -19.78
N ASN A 111 0.06 10.96 -19.64
CA ASN A 111 -0.36 9.64 -20.13
C ASN A 111 -1.27 8.93 -19.11
N ASN A 112 -2.46 9.50 -18.91
CA ASN A 112 -3.49 8.95 -18.01
C ASN A 112 -4.02 7.60 -18.51
N VAL A 113 -4.41 6.75 -17.57
CA VAL A 113 -5.05 5.45 -17.80
C VAL A 113 -6.45 5.47 -17.18
N SER A 114 -7.43 4.92 -17.89
CA SER A 114 -8.79 4.67 -17.39
C SER A 114 -9.40 3.54 -18.21
N GLY A 115 -10.21 2.67 -17.59
CA GLY A 115 -10.82 1.54 -18.29
C GLY A 115 -11.68 0.67 -17.38
N ALA A 116 -11.88 -0.59 -17.78
CA ALA A 116 -12.60 -1.57 -16.98
C ALA A 116 -11.95 -1.73 -15.59
N SER A 117 -12.79 -1.86 -14.56
CA SER A 117 -12.35 -1.79 -13.17
C SER A 117 -12.95 -2.90 -12.29
N LEU A 118 -12.29 -3.18 -11.16
CA LEU A 118 -12.89 -4.02 -10.12
C LEU A 118 -14.14 -3.35 -9.55
N ALA A 119 -14.15 -2.02 -9.42
CA ALA A 119 -15.32 -1.28 -8.98
C ALA A 119 -16.56 -1.58 -9.83
N ASP A 120 -16.44 -1.56 -11.16
CA ASP A 120 -17.55 -1.87 -12.08
C ASP A 120 -18.00 -3.34 -11.95
N MET A 121 -17.04 -4.27 -11.84
CA MET A 121 -17.34 -5.70 -11.67
C MET A 121 -18.09 -5.98 -10.36
N VAL A 122 -17.65 -5.36 -9.26
CA VAL A 122 -18.30 -5.49 -7.97
C VAL A 122 -19.67 -4.83 -8.00
N ALA A 123 -19.81 -3.62 -8.57
CA ALA A 123 -21.09 -2.94 -8.67
C ALA A 123 -22.13 -3.73 -9.48
N ALA A 124 -21.70 -4.46 -10.51
CA ALA A 124 -22.57 -5.32 -11.30
C ALA A 124 -23.08 -6.54 -10.53
N LYS A 125 -22.30 -7.07 -9.57
CA LYS A 125 -22.66 -8.27 -8.77
C LYS A 125 -23.32 -7.93 -7.44
N ASP A 126 -22.78 -6.95 -6.72
CA ASP A 126 -23.22 -6.50 -5.40
C ASP A 126 -23.03 -4.98 -5.27
N PRO A 127 -24.06 -4.18 -5.63
CA PRO A 127 -24.02 -2.73 -5.52
C PRO A 127 -23.78 -2.21 -4.09
N ALA A 128 -24.22 -2.96 -3.07
CA ALA A 128 -24.02 -2.55 -1.67
C ALA A 128 -22.56 -2.73 -1.26
N LEU A 129 -21.92 -3.84 -1.66
CA LEU A 129 -20.49 -4.04 -1.44
C LEU A 129 -19.64 -3.05 -2.24
N ALA A 130 -20.05 -2.65 -3.44
CA ALA A 130 -19.34 -1.62 -4.21
C ALA A 130 -19.32 -0.27 -3.49
N GLU A 131 -20.48 0.16 -2.95
CA GLU A 131 -20.56 1.39 -2.16
C GLU A 131 -19.77 1.29 -0.84
N GLU A 132 -19.80 0.13 -0.19
CA GLU A 132 -18.99 -0.14 0.99
C GLU A 132 -17.49 -0.02 0.66
N MET A 133 -17.01 -0.72 -0.37
CA MET A 133 -15.61 -0.65 -0.82
C MET A 133 -15.18 0.78 -1.10
N LYS A 134 -15.99 1.53 -1.86
CA LYS A 134 -15.72 2.94 -2.13
C LYS A 134 -15.62 3.74 -0.83
N THR A 135 -16.57 3.56 0.09
CA THR A 135 -16.59 4.26 1.39
C THR A 135 -15.35 3.93 2.23
N LYS A 136 -14.94 2.66 2.28
CA LYS A 136 -13.76 2.24 3.04
C LYS A 136 -12.47 2.77 2.43
N LEU A 137 -12.31 2.67 1.10
CA LEU A 137 -11.18 3.27 0.40
C LEU A 137 -11.13 4.79 0.59
N ASP A 138 -12.29 5.48 0.63
CA ASP A 138 -12.39 6.93 0.85
C ASP A 138 -11.95 7.28 2.28
N ALA A 139 -12.37 6.48 3.26
CA ALA A 139 -11.96 6.63 4.66
C ALA A 139 -10.46 6.40 4.86
N THR A 140 -9.88 5.37 4.21
CA THR A 140 -8.43 5.14 4.22
C THR A 140 -7.70 6.32 3.63
N LEU A 141 -8.07 6.79 2.44
CA LEU A 141 -7.43 7.96 1.84
C LEU A 141 -7.47 9.16 2.77
N ALA A 142 -8.62 9.45 3.39
CA ALA A 142 -8.77 10.55 4.32
C ALA A 142 -7.87 10.42 5.57
N ALA A 143 -7.67 9.22 6.10
CA ALA A 143 -6.76 8.97 7.23
C ALA A 143 -5.29 9.28 6.84
N PHE A 144 -4.87 8.85 5.65
CA PHE A 144 -3.52 9.15 5.14
C PHE A 144 -3.37 10.62 4.72
N GLU A 145 -4.42 11.30 4.27
CA GLU A 145 -4.42 12.75 4.07
C GLU A 145 -4.25 13.50 5.40
N ALA A 146 -4.86 13.04 6.48
CA ALA A 146 -4.68 13.63 7.81
C ALA A 146 -3.24 13.43 8.33
N MET A 147 -2.68 12.23 8.17
CA MET A 147 -1.27 11.94 8.48
C MET A 147 -0.34 12.86 7.69
N LYS A 148 -0.53 12.92 6.37
CA LYS A 148 0.24 13.81 5.49
C LYS A 148 0.14 15.27 5.90
N ALA A 149 -1.07 15.77 6.17
CA ALA A 149 -1.28 17.17 6.56
C ALA A 149 -0.58 17.53 7.87
N ARG A 150 -0.52 16.58 8.82
CA ARG A 150 0.22 16.76 10.09
C ARG A 150 1.73 16.84 9.86
N ALA A 151 2.27 15.97 8.99
CA ALA A 151 3.67 16.00 8.56
C ALA A 151 4.05 17.30 7.84
N GLU A 152 3.26 17.71 6.85
CA GLU A 152 3.44 18.98 6.14
C GLU A 152 3.23 20.21 7.06
N GLY A 153 2.50 20.02 8.17
CA GLY A 153 2.29 21.00 9.24
C GLY A 153 3.47 21.15 10.20
N GLY A 154 4.49 20.29 10.11
CA GLY A 154 5.75 20.41 10.86
C GLY A 154 5.98 19.34 11.93
N GLU A 155 5.14 18.32 12.03
CA GLU A 155 5.34 17.18 12.93
C GLU A 155 5.68 15.94 12.11
N ALA A 156 6.96 15.56 12.08
CA ALA A 156 7.43 14.43 11.29
C ALA A 156 6.82 13.08 11.77
N TYR A 157 6.91 12.05 10.93
CA TYR A 157 6.27 10.76 11.19
C TYR A 157 6.81 10.08 12.45
N ASP A 158 8.14 10.07 12.66
CA ASP A 158 8.81 9.64 13.90
C ASP A 158 8.23 10.32 15.15
N GLN A 159 7.92 11.61 15.07
CA GLN A 159 7.31 12.36 16.17
C GLN A 159 5.88 11.87 16.43
N MET A 160 5.12 11.56 15.38
CA MET A 160 3.76 11.03 15.53
C MET A 160 3.74 9.65 16.18
N ILE A 161 4.73 8.79 15.90
CA ILE A 161 4.84 7.47 16.55
C ILE A 161 5.53 7.53 17.92
N GLY A 162 6.15 8.65 18.31
CA GLY A 162 6.91 8.77 19.55
C GLY A 162 6.10 8.49 20.82
N GLU A 163 6.78 7.95 21.84
CA GLU A 163 6.17 7.63 23.14
C GLU A 163 5.57 8.89 23.79
N GLY A 164 4.31 8.79 24.23
CA GLY A 164 3.61 9.87 24.91
C GLY A 164 3.00 10.94 24.00
N ASN A 165 3.12 10.81 22.67
CA ASN A 165 2.41 11.66 21.72
C ASN A 165 1.02 11.08 21.39
N GLU A 166 0.09 11.14 22.34
CA GLU A 166 -1.24 10.54 22.20
C GLU A 166 -1.99 11.01 20.94
N GLU A 167 -1.85 12.28 20.57
CA GLU A 167 -2.50 12.83 19.37
C GLU A 167 -1.86 12.30 18.08
N GLY A 168 -0.52 12.25 18.01
CA GLY A 168 0.20 11.66 16.88
C GLY A 168 -0.09 10.18 16.74
N ASN A 169 -0.01 9.42 17.84
CA ASN A 169 -0.27 7.98 17.86
C ASN A 169 -1.69 7.68 17.39
N ALA A 170 -2.68 8.51 17.75
CA ALA A 170 -4.06 8.35 17.30
C ALA A 170 -4.22 8.54 15.78
N VAL A 171 -3.47 9.45 15.15
CA VAL A 171 -3.47 9.64 13.70
C VAL A 171 -2.89 8.41 12.99
N ILE A 172 -1.78 7.87 13.50
CA ILE A 172 -1.16 6.66 12.94
C ILE A 172 -2.08 5.44 13.12
N GLN A 173 -2.67 5.28 14.32
CA GLN A 173 -3.60 4.18 14.58
C GLN A 173 -4.84 4.25 13.69
N ALA A 174 -5.38 5.44 13.42
CA ALA A 174 -6.52 5.61 12.52
C ALA A 174 -6.19 5.15 11.07
N ALA A 175 -4.95 5.34 10.63
CA ALA A 175 -4.48 4.86 9.33
C ALA A 175 -4.39 3.33 9.30
N VAL A 176 -3.86 2.69 10.36
CA VAL A 176 -3.84 1.23 10.52
C VAL A 176 -5.25 0.67 10.51
N ASP A 177 -6.16 1.24 11.31
CA ASP A 177 -7.53 0.76 11.45
C ASP A 177 -8.29 0.82 10.13
N ALA A 178 -8.10 1.90 9.34
CA ALA A 178 -8.73 2.05 8.03
C ALA A 178 -8.23 1.01 7.02
N LEU A 179 -6.92 0.72 7.02
CA LEU A 179 -6.34 -0.33 6.17
C LEU A 179 -6.84 -1.74 6.53
N VAL A 180 -6.92 -2.05 7.83
CA VAL A 180 -7.48 -3.32 8.31
C VAL A 180 -8.95 -3.44 7.92
N ASP A 181 -9.71 -2.36 8.05
CA ASP A 181 -11.15 -2.34 7.74
C ASP A 181 -11.43 -2.45 6.24
N GLN A 182 -10.68 -1.76 5.37
CA GLN A 182 -10.83 -1.95 3.92
C GLN A 182 -10.46 -3.36 3.48
N THR A 183 -9.47 -3.99 4.13
CA THR A 183 -9.02 -5.36 3.79
C THR A 183 -10.17 -6.36 3.96
N LYS A 184 -10.98 -6.24 5.02
CA LYS A 184 -12.16 -7.09 5.23
C LYS A 184 -13.17 -6.97 4.08
N SER A 185 -13.33 -5.78 3.51
CA SER A 185 -14.19 -5.59 2.34
C SER A 185 -13.54 -6.18 1.07
N ILE A 186 -12.21 -6.13 0.92
CA ILE A 186 -11.47 -6.83 -0.17
C ILE A 186 -11.70 -8.34 -0.08
N GLU A 187 -11.62 -8.97 1.09
CA GLU A 187 -11.94 -10.40 1.26
C GLU A 187 -13.37 -10.75 0.83
N ARG A 188 -14.33 -9.84 1.09
CA ARG A 188 -15.71 -10.01 0.62
C ARG A 188 -15.82 -9.87 -0.90
N VAL A 189 -15.02 -8.99 -1.52
CA VAL A 189 -14.94 -8.89 -2.99
C VAL A 189 -14.44 -10.20 -3.60
N VAL A 190 -13.43 -10.86 -3.02
CA VAL A 190 -12.96 -12.18 -3.46
C VAL A 190 -14.14 -13.18 -3.52
N LYS A 191 -14.96 -13.21 -2.46
CA LYS A 191 -16.13 -14.10 -2.37
C LYS A 191 -17.23 -13.74 -3.38
N VAL A 192 -17.56 -12.46 -3.54
CA VAL A 192 -18.60 -12.00 -4.49
C VAL A 192 -18.21 -12.27 -5.94
N LEU A 193 -16.91 -12.17 -6.24
CA LEU A 193 -16.39 -12.52 -7.56
C LEU A 193 -16.23 -14.03 -7.78
N GLU A 194 -16.61 -14.85 -6.80
CA GLU A 194 -16.59 -16.33 -6.86
C GLU A 194 -15.19 -16.87 -7.18
N LEU A 195 -14.17 -16.21 -6.63
CA LEU A 195 -12.78 -16.65 -6.72
C LEU A 195 -12.48 -17.69 -5.64
N ASP A 196 -11.48 -18.53 -5.89
CA ASP A 196 -10.93 -19.41 -4.85
C ASP A 196 -10.42 -18.60 -3.65
N GLU A 197 -10.27 -19.25 -2.50
CA GLU A 197 -9.74 -18.60 -1.31
C GLU A 197 -8.34 -18.04 -1.56
N ILE A 198 -8.17 -16.76 -1.25
CA ILE A 198 -6.91 -16.02 -1.40
C ILE A 198 -6.36 -15.77 -0.01
N ALA A 199 -5.09 -16.08 0.20
CA ALA A 199 -4.36 -15.66 1.39
C ALA A 199 -3.80 -14.26 1.15
N PHE A 200 -4.07 -13.35 2.07
CA PHE A 200 -3.33 -12.09 2.17
C PHE A 200 -2.17 -12.26 3.15
N GLU A 201 -1.09 -11.55 2.88
CA GLU A 201 0.05 -11.48 3.80
C GLU A 201 -0.40 -10.93 5.15
N GLY A 202 -0.05 -11.63 6.23
CA GLY A 202 -0.30 -11.24 7.62
C GLY A 202 0.88 -10.47 8.22
N SER A 203 0.79 -10.11 9.50
CA SER A 203 1.88 -9.49 10.25
C SER A 203 1.71 -9.76 11.74
N ASP A 204 2.79 -10.09 12.44
CA ASP A 204 2.77 -10.33 13.89
C ASP A 204 2.25 -9.08 14.64
N SER A 205 2.55 -7.87 14.15
CA SER A 205 2.05 -6.62 14.75
C SER A 205 0.52 -6.47 14.73
N LEU A 206 -0.18 -7.22 13.87
CA LEU A 206 -1.64 -7.27 13.77
C LEU A 206 -2.21 -8.57 14.35
N ASP A 207 -1.60 -9.71 14.01
CA ASP A 207 -2.12 -11.06 14.23
C ASP A 207 -1.66 -11.66 15.56
N ASP A 208 -0.45 -11.32 16.03
CA ASP A 208 0.08 -11.70 17.34
C ASP A 208 0.90 -10.56 18.00
N PRO A 209 0.24 -9.46 18.43
CA PRO A 209 0.96 -8.28 18.93
C PRO A 209 1.82 -8.54 20.18
N GLY A 210 1.61 -9.66 20.87
CA GLY A 210 2.43 -10.06 22.01
C GLY A 210 3.83 -10.53 21.60
N ALA A 211 3.95 -11.20 20.46
CA ALA A 211 5.22 -11.72 19.95
C ALA A 211 6.22 -10.63 19.56
N VAL A 212 5.74 -9.42 19.26
CA VAL A 212 6.57 -8.25 18.90
C VAL A 212 7.52 -7.82 20.03
N PHE A 213 7.17 -8.13 21.29
CA PHE A 213 7.93 -7.68 22.46
C PHE A 213 8.77 -8.79 23.13
N GLU A 214 8.87 -9.98 22.51
CA GLU A 214 9.66 -11.12 22.99
C GLU A 214 11.08 -11.16 22.40
#